data_AF-A0A4R8HIH0-F1
#
_entry.id   AF-A0A4R8HIH0-F1
#
_cell.length_a   1.000
_cell.length_b   1.000
_cell.length_c   1.000
_cell.angle_alpha   90.00
_cell.angle_beta   90.00
_cell.angle_gamma   90.00
#
_symmetry.space_group_name_H-M   'P 1'
#
loop_
_entity.id
_entity.type
_entity.pdbx_description
1 polymer ?
#
loop_
_entity_poly.entity_id
_entity_poly.type
_entity_poly.pdbx_seq_one_letter_code
_entity_poly.pdbx_strand_id
1 'polypeptide(L)'
;MKIIIGEPIPFFSNGDEDSFFYWLKSIDAVHGFVGCPSGLEITLTDPVDEHSLRELIGLATRYGLDMKWLRQFRNDANKLWFDDETTYWHKSVFGSN
;
A
#
# COMPACT_ATOMS: atom_id res chain seq x y z
N MET A 1 3.32 11.46 -6.99
CA MET A 1 4.65 10.85 -6.83
C MET A 1 4.70 9.46 -7.45
N LYS A 2 5.90 8.91 -7.71
CA LYS A 2 6.09 7.52 -8.18
C LYS A 2 6.83 6.72 -7.13
N ILE A 3 6.37 5.49 -6.89
CA ILE A 3 7.00 4.53 -5.98
C ILE A 3 7.14 3.19 -6.67
N ILE A 4 8.15 2.41 -6.29
CA ILE A 4 8.27 1.02 -6.72
C ILE A 4 8.04 0.16 -5.50
N ILE A 5 7.07 -0.74 -5.60
CA ILE A 5 6.83 -1.76 -4.58
C ILE A 5 7.28 -3.13 -5.13
N GLY A 6 7.71 -4.01 -4.22
CA GLY A 6 7.97 -5.40 -4.57
C GLY A 6 6.71 -6.09 -5.06
N GLU A 7 6.88 -7.21 -5.77
CA GLU A 7 5.75 -8.02 -6.21
C GLU A 7 5.02 -8.64 -5.00
N PRO A 8 3.69 -8.81 -5.10
CA PRO A 8 2.94 -9.54 -4.09
C PRO A 8 3.37 -11.01 -4.03
N ILE A 9 2.90 -11.72 -3.01
CA ILE A 9 2.94 -13.18 -3.03
C ILE A 9 2.25 -13.71 -4.31
N PRO A 10 2.66 -14.88 -4.83
CA PRO A 10 2.06 -15.42 -6.05
C PRO A 10 0.53 -15.48 -5.94
N PHE A 11 -0.14 -14.95 -6.96
CA PHE A 11 -1.60 -15.06 -7.06
C PHE A 11 -1.99 -16.53 -7.21
N PHE A 12 -3.00 -16.95 -6.47
CA PHE A 12 -3.43 -18.36 -6.49
C PHE A 12 -4.40 -18.68 -7.64
N SER A 13 -4.91 -17.66 -8.33
CA SER A 13 -5.76 -17.78 -9.52
C SER A 13 -5.83 -16.44 -10.27
N ASN A 14 -6.27 -16.46 -11.53
CA ASN A 14 -6.49 -15.23 -12.30
C ASN A 14 -7.49 -14.29 -11.63
N GLY A 15 -8.53 -14.82 -10.98
CA GLY A 15 -9.51 -13.97 -10.27
C GLY A 15 -8.94 -13.27 -9.03
N ASP A 16 -7.92 -13.86 -8.41
CA ASP A 16 -7.20 -13.26 -7.29
C ASP A 16 -6.30 -12.10 -7.76
N GLU A 17 -5.62 -12.30 -8.89
CA GLU A 17 -4.85 -11.27 -9.59
C GLU A 17 -5.74 -10.12 -10.10
N ASP A 18 -6.87 -10.44 -10.74
CA ASP A 18 -7.85 -9.44 -11.20
C ASP A 18 -8.38 -8.62 -10.03
N SER A 19 -8.66 -9.26 -8.89
CA SER A 19 -9.11 -8.58 -7.67
C SER A 19 -8.05 -7.63 -7.12
N PHE A 20 -6.77 -8.01 -7.16
CA PHE A 20 -5.65 -7.16 -6.73
C PHE A 20 -5.60 -5.88 -7.56
N PHE A 21 -5.56 -6.00 -8.88
CA PHE A 21 -5.44 -4.84 -9.76
C PHE A 21 -6.72 -4.01 -9.80
N TYR A 22 -7.89 -4.64 -9.66
CA TYR A 22 -9.15 -3.93 -9.54
C TYR A 22 -9.18 -3.06 -8.27
N TRP A 23 -8.81 -3.63 -7.12
CA TRP A 23 -8.75 -2.89 -5.87
C TRP A 23 -7.69 -1.79 -5.93
N LEU A 24 -6.47 -2.08 -6.40
CA LEU A 24 -5.42 -1.07 -6.54
C LEU A 24 -5.88 0.11 -7.41
N LYS A 25 -6.58 -0.17 -8.52
CA LYS A 25 -7.13 0.86 -9.42
C LYS A 25 -8.28 1.66 -8.80
N SER A 26 -9.01 1.11 -7.84
CA SER A 26 -10.16 1.79 -7.23
C SER A 26 -9.78 2.76 -6.11
N ILE A 27 -8.50 2.82 -5.73
CA ILE A 27 -8.00 3.74 -4.69
C ILE A 27 -7.81 5.12 -5.31
N ASP A 28 -8.48 6.14 -4.76
CA ASP A 28 -8.49 7.50 -5.33
C ASP A 28 -7.09 8.10 -5.50
N ALA A 29 -6.17 7.83 -4.58
CA ALA A 29 -4.79 8.28 -4.70
C ALA A 29 -4.01 7.62 -5.85
N VAL A 30 -4.47 6.50 -6.44
CA VAL A 30 -3.75 5.76 -7.48
C VAL A 30 -4.14 6.27 -8.87
N HIS A 31 -3.20 6.92 -9.55
CA HIS A 31 -3.39 7.42 -10.92
C HIS A 31 -2.92 6.44 -11.99
N GLY A 32 -2.16 5.41 -11.61
CA GLY A 32 -1.72 4.38 -12.53
C GLY A 32 -0.68 3.46 -11.92
N PHE A 33 -0.45 2.34 -12.59
CA PHE A 33 0.59 1.38 -12.22
C PHE A 33 1.11 0.66 -13.45
N VAL A 34 2.37 0.25 -13.41
CA VAL A 34 3.03 -0.49 -14.49
C VAL A 34 4.03 -1.48 -13.91
N GLY A 35 4.00 -2.72 -14.43
CA GLY A 35 5.01 -3.72 -14.09
C GLY A 35 6.38 -3.32 -14.64
N CYS A 36 7.42 -3.52 -13.85
CA CYS A 36 8.81 -3.23 -14.20
C CYS A 36 9.73 -4.34 -13.67
N PRO A 37 10.99 -4.43 -14.13
CA PRO A 37 11.92 -5.47 -13.67
C PRO A 37 12.17 -5.49 -12.15
N SER A 38 11.90 -4.37 -11.47
CA SER A 38 12.06 -4.20 -10.02
C SER A 38 10.76 -4.38 -9.22
N GLY A 39 9.64 -4.75 -9.86
CA GLY A 39 8.34 -4.94 -9.24
C GLY A 39 7.25 -4.09 -9.89
N LEU A 40 6.39 -3.47 -9.08
CA LEU A 40 5.28 -2.65 -9.56
C LEU A 40 5.56 -1.16 -9.31
N GLU A 41 5.69 -0.37 -10.38
CA GLU A 41 5.72 1.09 -10.26
C GLU A 41 4.29 1.59 -10.11
N ILE A 42 3.99 2.31 -9.04
CA ILE A 42 2.70 2.92 -8.75
C ILE A 42 2.86 4.44 -8.78
N THR A 43 1.95 5.11 -9.51
CA THR A 43 1.82 6.56 -9.52
C THR A 43 0.71 6.97 -8.57
N LEU A 44 1.10 7.70 -7.51
CA LEU A 44 0.20 8.19 -6.47
C LEU A 44 0.00 9.70 -6.56
N THR A 45 -1.11 10.21 -6.03
CA THR A 45 -1.26 11.61 -5.65
C THR A 45 -0.30 11.99 -4.52
N ASP A 46 -0.07 13.28 -4.34
CA ASP A 46 0.71 13.81 -3.22
C ASP A 46 0.05 15.13 -2.76
N PRO A 47 -0.49 15.22 -1.53
CA PRO A 47 -0.49 14.17 -0.49
C PRO A 47 -1.48 13.04 -0.77
N VAL A 48 -1.22 11.87 -0.17
CA VAL A 48 -2.16 10.74 -0.09
C VAL A 48 -3.13 11.00 1.05
N ASP A 49 -4.44 10.94 0.77
CA ASP A 49 -5.49 11.13 1.78
C ASP A 49 -5.64 9.91 2.71
N GLU A 50 -6.31 10.10 3.83
CA GLU A 50 -6.49 9.05 4.85
C GLU A 50 -7.23 7.82 4.32
N HIS A 51 -8.28 7.99 3.53
CA HIS A 51 -9.05 6.87 3.00
C HIS A 51 -8.18 6.03 2.07
N SER A 52 -7.49 6.68 1.13
CA SER A 52 -6.55 6.00 0.25
C SER A 52 -5.43 5.30 1.02
N LEU A 53 -4.89 5.92 2.07
CA LEU A 53 -3.85 5.29 2.90
C LEU A 53 -4.35 4.03 3.60
N ARG A 54 -5.61 4.03 4.09
CA ARG A 54 -6.24 2.84 4.68
C ARG A 54 -6.43 1.72 3.66
N GLU A 55 -6.85 2.05 2.44
CA GLU A 55 -7.00 1.07 1.37
C GLU A 55 -5.65 0.47 0.94
N LEU A 56 -4.59 1.28 0.85
CA LEU A 56 -3.24 0.79 0.56
C LEU A 56 -2.71 -0.15 1.66
N ILE A 57 -3.00 0.16 2.93
CA ILE A 57 -2.70 -0.72 4.08
C ILE A 57 -3.44 -2.06 3.94
N GLY A 58 -4.73 -2.02 3.62
CA GLY A 58 -5.57 -3.21 3.46
C GLY A 58 -5.10 -4.10 2.32
N LEU A 59 -4.86 -3.50 1.15
CA LEU A 59 -4.31 -4.18 -0.03
C LEU A 59 -2.96 -4.84 0.29
N ALA A 60 -2.02 -4.08 0.87
CA ALA A 60 -0.70 -4.60 1.20
C ALA A 60 -0.75 -5.75 2.20
N THR A 61 -1.62 -5.66 3.20
CA THR A 61 -1.83 -6.72 4.18
C THR A 61 -2.42 -7.97 3.52
N ARG A 62 -3.43 -7.81 2.67
CA ARG A 62 -4.15 -8.93 2.04
C ARG A 62 -3.27 -9.75 1.10
N TYR A 63 -2.37 -9.08 0.40
CA TYR A 63 -1.50 -9.67 -0.64
C TYR A 63 -0.04 -9.82 -0.19
N GLY A 64 0.24 -9.63 1.12
CA GLY A 64 1.57 -9.85 1.69
C GLY A 64 2.67 -8.97 1.12
N LEU A 65 2.33 -7.73 0.72
CA LEU A 65 3.30 -6.76 0.22
C LEU A 65 4.17 -6.22 1.38
N ASP A 66 5.43 -5.87 1.09
CA ASP A 66 6.23 -5.09 2.03
C ASP A 66 5.51 -3.76 2.30
N MET A 67 5.36 -3.40 3.58
CA MET A 67 4.60 -2.23 4.01
C MET A 67 5.50 -1.07 4.44
N LYS A 68 6.83 -1.25 4.46
CA LYS A 68 7.77 -0.21 4.91
C LYS A 68 7.70 1.07 4.08
N TRP A 69 7.36 0.98 2.80
CA TRP A 69 7.19 2.14 1.93
C TRP A 69 6.04 3.04 2.36
N LEU A 70 5.02 2.53 3.05
CA LEU A 70 3.90 3.33 3.56
C LEU A 70 4.34 4.32 4.65
N ARG A 71 5.47 4.06 5.31
CA ARG A 71 6.02 4.91 6.39
C ARG A 71 6.22 6.35 5.94
N GLN A 72 6.50 6.58 4.66
CA GLN A 72 6.73 7.92 4.10
C GLN A 72 5.48 8.82 4.16
N PHE A 73 4.27 8.26 4.30
CA PHE A 73 3.02 9.02 4.38
C PHE A 73 2.66 9.46 5.79
N ARG A 74 3.45 9.08 6.80
CA ARG A 74 3.23 9.54 8.17
C ARG A 74 3.44 11.04 8.26
N ASN A 75 2.45 11.74 8.80
CA ASN A 75 2.48 13.18 9.06
C ASN A 75 1.76 13.50 10.37
N ASP A 76 1.79 14.76 10.80
CA ASP A 76 1.19 15.18 12.07
C ASP A 76 -0.33 15.00 12.11
N ALA A 77 -1.00 15.03 10.96
CA ALA A 77 -2.45 14.87 10.87
C ALA A 77 -2.91 13.41 11.04
N ASN A 78 -2.12 12.44 10.56
CA ASN A 78 -2.49 11.01 10.61
C ASN A 78 -1.78 10.21 11.71
N LYS A 79 -0.77 10.78 12.39
CA LYS A 79 0.02 10.07 13.41
C LYS A 79 -0.82 9.35 14.46
N LEU A 80 -1.95 9.94 14.90
CA LEU A 80 -2.78 9.37 15.97
C LEU A 80 -3.34 7.98 15.62
N TRP A 81 -3.65 7.72 14.35
CA TRP A 81 -4.22 6.43 13.93
C TRP A 81 -3.24 5.60 13.11
N PHE A 82 -2.39 6.23 12.30
CA PHE A 82 -1.51 5.51 11.38
C PHE A 82 -0.32 4.89 12.12
N ASP A 83 0.21 5.60 13.12
CA ASP A 83 1.34 5.23 13.98
C ASP A 83 0.87 4.67 15.34
N ASP A 84 -0.37 4.20 15.43
CA ASP A 84 -0.90 3.56 16.63
C ASP A 84 -0.36 2.12 16.74
N GLU A 85 0.45 1.87 17.76
CA GLU A 85 1.09 0.56 18.04
C GLU A 85 0.09 -0.59 18.21
N THR A 86 -1.19 -0.30 18.51
CA THR A 86 -2.24 -1.31 18.69
C THR A 86 -2.84 -1.81 17.37
N THR A 87 -2.55 -1.14 16.25
CA THR A 87 -3.11 -1.48 14.95
C THR A 87 -2.40 -2.66 14.29
N TYR A 88 -3.14 -3.46 13.52
CA TYR A 88 -2.60 -4.69 12.92
C TYR A 88 -1.45 -4.44 11.93
N TRP A 89 -1.39 -3.25 11.32
CA TRP A 89 -0.37 -2.89 10.33
C TRP A 89 0.88 -2.28 10.95
N HIS A 90 0.83 -1.78 12.20
CA HIS A 90 1.90 -0.96 12.77
C HIS A 90 3.26 -1.65 12.67
N LYS A 91 3.34 -2.91 13.11
CA LYS A 91 4.59 -3.68 13.06
C LYS A 91 5.14 -3.87 11.64
N SER A 92 4.26 -4.00 10.64
CA SER A 92 4.67 -4.18 9.24
C SER A 92 5.17 -2.87 8.62
N VAL A 93 4.60 -1.72 9.01
CA VAL A 93 4.98 -0.40 8.50
C VAL A 93 6.21 0.16 9.23
N PHE A 94 6.20 0.11 10.57
CA PHE A 94 7.18 0.78 11.43
C PHE A 94 8.25 -0.17 12.00
N GLY A 95 7.98 -1.47 12.05
CA GLY A 95 8.85 -2.47 12.66
C GLY A 95 8.50 -2.70 14.13
N SER A 96 9.29 -3.55 14.78
CA SER A 96 9.35 -3.62 16.25
C SER A 96 10.40 -2.63 16.74
N ASN A 97 10.05 -1.80 17.72
CA ASN A 97 11.03 -1.06 18.53
C ASN A 97 11.96 -2.04 19.27
#